data_AF-A0AB74UUR7-F1
#
_entry.id   AF-A0AB74UUR7-F1
#
_cell.length_a   1.000
_cell.length_b   1.000
_cell.length_c   1.000
_cell.angle_alpha   90.00
_cell.angle_beta   90.00
_cell.angle_gamma   90.00
#
_symmetry.space_group_name_H-M   'P 1'
#
loop_
_entity.id
_entity.type
_entity.pdbx_description
1 polymer ?
#
loop_
_entity_poly.entity_id
_entity_poly.type
_entity_poly.pdbx_seq_one_letter_code
_entity_poly.pdbx_strand_id
1 'polypeptide(L)'
;MDVTLIPFALREADQRFVGVGDVVAGLACGCICPSCKSRLIARKGAIKVWHFAHASRADGQQTETDCDYSWAVSVRLMARQLVGDGLHLELPPVTDSVEAADPWGQVIHHVYPVAPAQTVAIDQPRIDAPFAGALVDVLAFVDGCPFVIYFTYPGRSVPEALKAPATPCAGVVAISLGQHALSQDGAADLDDRQRLTAFLREHLASKVWVHHPGMPGRRLVELEQLKVRLSAQRSMAPPRNTSSRGEPAVIAPRTYAPIQATPGETPRYVCVNCEFRWGDSMGGRSPCPQCGSLFMTTFIR
;
A
#
# COMPACT_ATOMS: atom_id res chain seq x y z
N MET A 1 6.17 -11.85 24.47
CA MET A 1 7.10 -10.85 23.91
C MET A 1 7.72 -11.49 22.69
N ASP A 2 7.22 -11.13 21.52
CA ASP A 2 7.69 -11.67 20.25
C ASP A 2 9.04 -10.99 19.94
N VAL A 3 10.14 -11.61 20.37
CA VAL A 3 11.47 -11.09 20.10
C VAL A 3 11.74 -11.33 18.63
N THR A 4 11.47 -10.33 17.80
CA THR A 4 11.79 -10.40 16.36
C THR A 4 13.30 -10.57 16.23
N LEU A 5 13.72 -11.81 15.94
CA LEU A 5 15.11 -12.24 15.95
C LEU A 5 15.91 -11.49 14.89
N ILE A 6 17.18 -11.14 15.13
CA ILE A 6 17.97 -10.30 14.22
C ILE A 6 18.67 -11.18 13.14
N PRO A 7 18.31 -11.09 11.85
CA PRO A 7 18.92 -11.91 10.79
C PRO A 7 20.28 -11.42 10.29
N PHE A 8 20.52 -10.11 10.36
CA PHE A 8 21.73 -9.47 9.79
C PHE A 8 22.51 -8.68 10.83
N ALA A 9 23.83 -8.71 10.73
CA ALA A 9 24.74 -7.98 11.60
C ALA A 9 25.87 -7.32 10.81
N LEU A 10 26.52 -6.31 11.39
CA LEU A 10 27.70 -5.68 10.82
C LEU A 10 28.93 -6.49 11.22
N ARG A 11 29.66 -7.02 10.24
CA ARG A 11 30.96 -7.68 10.46
C ARG A 11 32.05 -6.63 10.59
N GLU A 12 32.81 -6.70 11.67
CA GLU A 12 33.79 -5.65 12.01
C GLU A 12 34.98 -5.62 11.03
N ALA A 13 35.41 -6.79 10.56
CA ALA A 13 36.61 -6.94 9.73
C ALA A 13 36.57 -6.17 8.40
N ASP A 14 35.39 -6.05 7.78
CA ASP A 14 35.20 -5.45 6.46
C ASP A 14 34.06 -4.43 6.41
N GLN A 15 33.45 -4.14 7.57
CA GLN A 15 32.32 -3.20 7.70
C GLN A 15 31.14 -3.54 6.76
N ARG A 16 30.92 -4.84 6.50
CA ARG A 16 29.81 -5.32 5.67
C ARG A 16 28.72 -5.97 6.52
N PHE A 17 27.48 -5.78 6.11
CA PHE A 17 26.37 -6.54 6.64
C PHE A 17 26.43 -7.97 6.13
N VAL A 18 26.21 -8.93 7.02
CA VAL A 18 26.26 -10.37 6.75
C VAL A 18 25.05 -11.07 7.38
N GLY A 19 24.59 -12.15 6.75
CA GLY A 19 23.57 -13.02 7.31
C GLY A 19 24.15 -13.90 8.41
N VAL A 20 23.30 -14.33 9.34
CA VAL A 20 23.71 -15.31 10.36
C VAL A 20 24.22 -16.60 9.71
N GLY A 21 23.67 -17.01 8.56
CA GLY A 21 24.14 -18.14 7.77
C GLY A 21 25.62 -18.04 7.36
N ASP A 22 26.09 -16.84 7.05
CA ASP A 22 27.39 -16.58 6.41
C ASP A 22 28.59 -16.57 7.39
N VAL A 23 28.33 -16.67 8.70
CA VAL A 23 29.36 -16.53 9.74
C VAL A 23 29.52 -17.78 10.59
N VAL A 24 30.65 -17.94 11.27
CA VAL A 24 30.81 -19.01 12.26
C VAL A 24 29.86 -18.79 13.46
N ALA A 25 29.45 -19.85 14.12
CA ALA A 25 28.58 -19.75 15.30
C ALA A 25 29.29 -19.09 16.50
N GLY A 26 28.51 -18.48 17.40
CA GLY A 26 29.01 -17.89 18.64
C GLY A 26 29.62 -16.50 18.49
N LEU A 27 30.46 -16.11 19.45
CA LEU A 27 31.18 -14.82 19.49
C LEU A 27 32.32 -14.73 18.47
N ALA A 28 32.75 -15.87 17.92
CA ALA A 28 33.79 -15.93 16.89
C ALA A 28 33.32 -15.36 15.54
N CYS A 29 32.03 -15.04 15.38
CA CYS A 29 31.50 -14.44 14.16
C CYS A 29 32.08 -13.05 13.84
N GLY A 30 32.68 -12.38 14.84
CA GLY A 30 33.28 -11.05 14.66
C GLY A 30 32.27 -9.96 14.28
N CYS A 31 31.01 -10.13 14.68
CA CYS A 31 29.93 -9.20 14.34
C CYS A 31 29.61 -8.26 15.52
N ILE A 32 29.22 -7.03 15.20
CA ILE A 32 28.82 -5.99 16.13
C ILE A 32 27.44 -5.44 15.80
N CYS A 33 26.77 -4.87 16.79
CA CYS A 33 25.54 -4.12 16.62
C CYS A 33 25.87 -2.73 16.03
N PRO A 34 25.32 -2.32 14.88
CA PRO A 34 25.62 -1.01 14.31
C PRO A 34 25.05 0.15 15.16
N SER A 35 24.03 -0.11 15.99
CA SER A 35 23.44 0.88 16.90
C SER A 35 24.27 1.05 18.17
N CYS A 36 24.25 0.08 19.08
CA CYS A 36 24.93 0.19 20.38
C CYS A 36 26.40 -0.25 20.38
N LYS A 37 26.96 -0.65 19.23
CA LYS A 37 28.37 -1.11 19.06
C LYS A 37 28.78 -2.34 19.86
N SER A 38 27.86 -2.95 20.61
CA SER A 38 28.12 -4.18 21.37
C SER A 38 28.35 -5.38 20.46
N ARG A 39 29.15 -6.35 20.92
CA ARG A 39 29.37 -7.62 20.22
C ARG A 39 28.08 -8.42 20.10
N LEU A 40 27.91 -9.09 18.96
CA LEU A 40 26.79 -9.99 18.70
C LEU A 40 27.26 -11.45 18.71
N ILE A 41 26.37 -12.35 19.13
CA ILE A 41 26.55 -13.80 19.12
C ILE A 41 25.70 -14.36 17.98
N ALA A 42 26.33 -15.09 17.05
CA ALA A 42 25.61 -15.84 16.03
C ALA A 42 25.02 -17.12 16.63
N ARG A 43 23.71 -17.13 16.91
CA ARG A 43 23.00 -18.30 17.44
C ARG A 43 22.50 -19.16 16.29
N LYS A 44 23.14 -20.31 16.12
CA LYS A 44 22.76 -21.35 15.15
C LYS A 44 22.32 -22.59 15.91
N GLY A 45 21.20 -23.17 15.51
CA GLY A 45 20.67 -24.39 16.12
C GLY A 45 19.78 -25.17 15.17
N ALA A 46 19.55 -26.44 15.46
CA ALA A 46 18.69 -27.31 14.64
C ALA A 46 17.18 -27.03 14.83
N ILE A 47 16.80 -26.43 15.97
CA ILE A 47 15.39 -26.25 16.38
C ILE A 47 14.96 -24.78 16.28
N LYS A 48 15.82 -23.84 16.69
CA LYS A 48 15.51 -22.41 16.69
C LYS A 48 16.05 -21.76 15.41
N VAL A 49 15.26 -20.85 14.84
CA VAL A 49 15.67 -20.00 13.72
C VAL A 49 17.00 -19.33 14.05
N TRP A 50 17.93 -19.36 13.10
CA TRP A 50 19.24 -18.77 13.29
C TRP A 50 19.11 -17.25 13.39
N HIS A 51 19.85 -16.65 14.31
CA HIS A 51 19.79 -15.21 14.53
C HIS A 51 21.02 -14.69 15.26
N PHE A 52 21.22 -13.39 15.20
CA PHE A 52 22.12 -12.66 16.07
C PHE A 52 21.42 -12.28 17.37
N ALA A 53 22.17 -12.32 18.47
CA ALA A 53 21.75 -11.82 19.76
C ALA A 53 22.87 -10.99 20.38
N HIS A 54 22.53 -9.99 21.19
CA HIS A 54 23.52 -9.26 21.96
C HIS A 54 24.25 -10.20 22.92
N ALA A 55 25.58 -10.06 23.01
CA ALA A 55 26.36 -10.76 24.01
C ALA A 55 25.97 -10.24 25.40
N SER A 56 25.50 -11.13 26.28
CA SER A 56 25.13 -10.77 27.65
C SER A 56 26.38 -10.66 28.54
N ARG A 57 26.56 -9.52 29.21
CA ARG A 57 27.28 -9.16 30.48
C ARG A 57 28.53 -9.92 30.98
N ALA A 58 29.04 -10.97 30.34
CA ALA A 58 30.22 -11.71 30.83
C ALA A 58 31.56 -10.98 30.57
N ASP A 59 31.58 -9.97 29.69
CA ASP A 59 32.81 -9.32 29.20
C ASP A 59 32.96 -7.85 29.65
N GLY A 60 32.24 -7.40 30.69
CA GLY A 60 32.54 -6.15 31.39
C GLY A 60 32.22 -4.82 30.67
N GLN A 61 31.57 -4.84 29.49
CA GLN A 61 31.07 -3.62 28.85
C GLN A 61 29.60 -3.39 29.20
N GLN A 62 29.32 -2.22 29.78
CA GLN A 62 27.97 -1.75 30.10
C GLN A 62 27.11 -1.72 28.83
N THR A 63 26.02 -2.48 28.80
CA THR A 63 24.88 -2.21 27.91
C THR A 63 23.84 -1.41 28.70
N GLU A 64 24.22 -0.21 29.14
CA GLU A 64 23.24 0.83 29.45
C GLU A 64 23.11 1.69 28.21
N THR A 65 22.35 1.20 27.24
CA THR A 65 21.88 2.01 26.12
C THR A 65 20.63 1.33 25.60
N ASP A 66 19.56 2.11 25.50
CA ASP A 66 18.37 1.69 24.77
C ASP A 66 18.80 1.34 23.35
N CYS A 67 18.76 0.05 22.98
CA CYS A 67 19.24 -0.43 21.69
C CYS A 67 18.04 -0.63 20.78
N ASP A 68 17.94 0.21 19.76
CA ASP A 68 16.87 0.19 18.76
C ASP A 68 17.13 -0.80 17.60
N TYR A 69 18.23 -1.56 17.67
CA TYR A 69 18.57 -2.53 16.64
C TYR A 69 17.62 -3.73 16.67
N SER A 70 16.67 -3.71 15.74
CA SER A 70 15.61 -4.69 15.59
C SER A 70 15.73 -5.46 14.28
N TRP A 71 14.89 -6.48 14.10
CA TRP A 71 14.73 -7.18 12.83
C TRP A 71 14.54 -6.20 11.66
N ALA A 72 13.60 -5.26 11.76
CA ALA A 72 13.28 -4.34 10.67
C ALA A 72 14.45 -3.43 10.32
N VAL A 73 15.17 -2.93 11.33
CA VAL A 73 16.38 -2.13 11.13
C VAL A 73 17.46 -2.97 10.45
N SER A 74 17.71 -4.20 10.93
CA SER A 74 18.74 -5.08 10.33
C SER A 74 18.45 -5.43 8.87
N VAL A 75 17.20 -5.72 8.53
CA VAL A 75 16.77 -6.02 7.15
C VAL A 75 16.90 -4.79 6.26
N ARG A 76 16.52 -3.60 6.75
CA ARG A 76 16.72 -2.34 6.03
C ARG A 76 18.20 -2.09 5.75
N LEU A 77 19.08 -2.28 6.73
CA LEU A 77 20.52 -2.04 6.55
C LEU A 77 21.12 -3.01 5.51
N MET A 78 20.75 -4.29 5.56
CA MET A 78 21.14 -5.25 4.54
C MET A 78 20.55 -4.89 3.16
N ALA A 79 19.28 -4.49 3.09
CA ALA A 79 18.64 -4.11 1.84
C ALA A 79 19.35 -2.91 1.16
N ARG A 80 19.76 -1.91 1.94
CA ARG A 80 20.60 -0.80 1.44
C ARG A 80 21.92 -1.30 0.88
N GLN A 81 22.57 -2.23 1.57
CA GLN A 81 23.82 -2.82 1.11
C GLN A 81 23.63 -3.54 -0.23
N LEU A 82 22.61 -4.40 -0.34
CA LEU A 82 22.33 -5.16 -1.55
C LEU A 82 22.01 -4.26 -2.75
N VAL A 83 21.22 -3.20 -2.54
CA VAL A 83 20.97 -2.23 -3.61
C VAL A 83 22.23 -1.41 -3.93
N GLY A 84 23.03 -1.09 -2.92
CA GLY A 84 24.32 -0.39 -3.08
C GLY A 84 25.34 -1.16 -3.90
N ASP A 85 25.33 -2.49 -3.82
CA ASP A 85 26.18 -3.38 -4.62
C ASP A 85 25.70 -3.52 -6.08
N GLY A 86 24.54 -2.94 -6.42
CA GLY A 86 23.91 -2.98 -7.75
C GLY A 86 22.78 -4.00 -7.83
N LEU A 87 21.63 -3.58 -8.35
CA LEU A 87 20.44 -4.44 -8.42
C LEU A 87 19.51 -4.06 -9.57
N HIS A 88 18.86 -5.04 -10.20
CA HIS A 88 17.69 -4.80 -11.05
C HIS A 88 16.41 -4.95 -10.23
N LEU A 89 15.51 -3.97 -10.35
CA LEU A 89 14.23 -3.95 -9.65
C LEU A 89 13.09 -4.07 -10.65
N GLU A 90 12.22 -5.05 -10.45
CA GLU A 90 10.90 -5.09 -11.08
C GLU A 90 9.97 -4.15 -10.32
N LEU A 91 9.34 -3.24 -11.04
CA LEU A 91 8.43 -2.23 -10.51
C LEU A 91 7.01 -2.49 -11.04
N PRO A 92 5.99 -2.37 -10.18
CA PRO A 92 4.61 -2.55 -10.59
C PRO A 92 4.19 -1.46 -11.59
N PRO A 93 3.13 -1.70 -12.38
CA PRO A 93 2.54 -0.65 -13.19
C PRO A 93 2.03 0.48 -12.30
N VAL A 94 1.97 1.68 -12.87
CA VAL A 94 1.42 2.84 -12.19
C VAL A 94 -0.01 3.05 -12.69
N THR A 95 -0.95 3.09 -11.74
CA THR A 95 -2.32 3.54 -11.98
C THR A 95 -2.62 4.72 -11.08
N ASP A 96 -3.44 5.65 -11.55
CA ASP A 96 -4.00 6.72 -10.75
C ASP A 96 -5.53 6.74 -10.94
N SER A 97 -6.24 7.49 -10.10
CA SER A 97 -7.68 7.61 -10.17
C SER A 97 -8.16 9.04 -9.98
N VAL A 98 -9.11 9.44 -10.81
CA VAL A 98 -9.85 10.70 -10.67
C VAL A 98 -11.30 10.42 -10.31
N GLU A 99 -11.92 11.36 -9.64
CA GLU A 99 -13.33 11.30 -9.28
C GLU A 99 -14.05 12.56 -9.76
N ALA A 100 -15.27 12.38 -10.24
CA ALA A 100 -16.16 13.48 -10.60
C ALA A 100 -17.61 13.07 -10.38
N ALA A 101 -18.45 14.03 -10.00
CA ALA A 101 -19.89 13.81 -9.92
C ALA A 101 -20.50 13.80 -11.33
N ASP A 102 -21.41 12.87 -11.56
CA ASP A 102 -22.25 12.86 -12.75
C ASP A 102 -23.38 13.91 -12.66
N PRO A 103 -24.19 14.10 -13.73
CA PRO A 103 -25.29 15.06 -13.72
C PRO A 103 -26.39 14.80 -12.67
N TRP A 104 -26.43 13.61 -12.06
CA TRP A 104 -27.39 13.21 -11.02
C TRP A 104 -26.79 13.26 -9.62
N GLY A 105 -25.53 13.69 -9.48
CA GLY A 105 -24.82 13.84 -8.20
C GLY A 105 -24.15 12.56 -7.71
N GLN A 106 -24.08 11.50 -8.51
CA GLN A 106 -23.34 10.28 -8.15
C GLN A 106 -21.84 10.49 -8.40
N VAL A 107 -21.00 10.17 -7.41
CA VAL A 107 -19.54 10.22 -7.55
C VAL A 107 -19.06 9.01 -8.36
N ILE A 108 -18.41 9.29 -9.48
CA ILE A 108 -17.81 8.29 -10.37
C ILE A 108 -16.31 8.26 -10.15
N HIS A 109 -15.79 7.10 -9.77
CA HIS A 109 -14.34 6.85 -9.68
C HIS A 109 -13.84 6.26 -10.99
N HIS A 110 -12.85 6.89 -11.61
CA HIS A 110 -12.23 6.42 -12.83
C HIS A 110 -10.74 6.16 -12.59
N VAL A 111 -10.36 4.88 -12.66
CA VAL A 111 -8.96 4.44 -12.61
C VAL A 111 -8.39 4.40 -14.02
N TYR A 112 -7.18 4.91 -14.20
CA TYR A 112 -6.50 4.97 -15.49
C TYR A 112 -5.01 4.61 -15.37
N PRO A 113 -4.40 4.04 -16.42
CA PRO A 113 -2.98 3.70 -16.42
C PRO A 113 -2.10 4.94 -16.64
N VAL A 114 -1.04 5.06 -15.85
CA VAL A 114 -0.02 6.11 -15.98
C VAL A 114 1.22 5.56 -16.68
N ALA A 115 1.71 4.40 -16.26
CA ALA A 115 2.88 3.73 -16.83
C ALA A 115 2.76 2.20 -16.68
N PRO A 116 3.30 1.40 -17.62
CA PRO A 116 3.32 -0.05 -17.49
C PRO A 116 4.29 -0.50 -16.38
N ALA A 117 4.26 -1.79 -16.05
CA ALA A 117 5.31 -2.41 -15.26
C ALA A 117 6.67 -2.24 -15.96
N GLN A 118 7.74 -2.07 -15.19
CA GLN A 118 9.06 -1.85 -15.75
C GLN A 118 10.16 -2.45 -14.88
N THR A 119 11.28 -2.78 -15.51
CA THR A 119 12.50 -3.20 -14.82
C THR A 119 13.50 -2.07 -14.87
N VAL A 120 14.00 -1.67 -13.71
CA VAL A 120 14.98 -0.58 -13.57
C VAL A 120 16.30 -1.15 -13.06
N ALA A 121 17.40 -0.80 -13.73
CA ALA A 121 18.74 -1.06 -13.22
C ALA A 121 19.13 0.03 -12.22
N ILE A 122 19.63 -0.37 -11.06
CA ILE A 122 20.15 0.53 -10.04
C ILE A 122 21.67 0.37 -10.02
N ASP A 123 22.33 1.27 -10.74
CA ASP A 123 23.79 1.29 -10.87
C ASP A 123 24.39 2.43 -10.06
N GLN A 124 25.41 2.11 -9.27
CA GLN A 124 26.17 3.06 -8.44
C GLN A 124 25.29 4.05 -7.64
N PRO A 125 24.29 3.56 -6.89
CA PRO A 125 23.41 4.45 -6.15
C PRO A 125 24.15 5.11 -4.97
N ARG A 126 23.62 6.23 -4.51
CA ARG A 126 24.02 6.84 -3.24
C ARG A 126 23.14 6.29 -2.13
N ILE A 127 23.76 5.69 -1.12
CA ILE A 127 23.09 5.17 0.08
C ILE A 127 23.06 6.26 1.15
N ASP A 128 21.95 6.37 1.90
CA ASP A 128 21.76 7.40 2.93
C ASP A 128 21.98 8.82 2.41
N ALA A 129 21.33 9.12 1.28
CA ALA A 129 21.47 10.39 0.59
C ALA A 129 20.34 11.37 0.94
N PRO A 130 20.61 12.68 0.98
CA PRO A 130 19.54 13.68 1.08
C PRO A 130 18.80 13.81 -0.26
N PHE A 131 17.47 13.82 -0.22
CA PHE A 131 16.61 14.13 -1.36
C PHE A 131 15.32 14.81 -0.89
N ALA A 132 14.95 15.93 -1.53
CA ALA A 132 13.74 16.70 -1.20
C ALA A 132 13.57 17.00 0.30
N GLY A 133 14.66 17.28 1.02
CA GLY A 133 14.62 17.57 2.46
C GLY A 133 14.47 16.36 3.39
N ALA A 134 14.48 15.13 2.85
CA ALA A 134 14.49 13.88 3.61
C ALA A 134 15.79 13.10 3.39
N LEU A 135 16.20 12.31 4.39
CA LEU A 135 17.25 11.30 4.23
C LEU A 135 16.64 10.02 3.68
N VAL A 136 17.01 9.66 2.46
CA VAL A 136 16.46 8.49 1.76
C VAL A 136 17.42 7.31 1.79
N ASP A 137 16.88 6.09 1.67
CA ASP A 137 17.68 4.87 1.76
C ASP A 137 18.59 4.68 0.55
N VAL A 138 18.06 4.94 -0.64
CA VAL A 138 18.79 4.85 -1.90
C VAL A 138 18.37 6.00 -2.80
N LEU A 139 19.35 6.69 -3.38
CA LEU A 139 19.18 7.65 -4.45
C LEU A 139 20.01 7.22 -5.66
N ALA A 140 19.33 6.86 -6.74
CA ALA A 140 19.91 6.51 -8.03
C ALA A 140 19.47 7.52 -9.10
N PHE A 141 19.93 7.32 -10.33
CA PHE A 141 19.50 8.09 -11.49
C PHE A 141 19.08 7.15 -12.62
N VAL A 142 17.86 7.34 -13.13
CA VAL A 142 17.30 6.57 -14.25
C VAL A 142 16.96 7.58 -15.34
N ASP A 143 17.54 7.41 -16.53
CA ASP A 143 17.42 8.36 -17.64
C ASP A 143 17.74 9.82 -17.24
N GLY A 144 18.77 10.00 -16.41
CA GLY A 144 19.18 11.30 -15.89
C GLY A 144 18.27 11.90 -14.82
N CYS A 145 17.19 11.21 -14.45
CA CYS A 145 16.21 11.66 -13.47
C CYS A 145 16.45 10.99 -12.11
N PRO A 146 16.29 11.70 -10.97
CA PRO A 146 16.42 11.10 -9.65
C PRO A 146 15.44 9.94 -9.44
N PHE A 147 15.93 8.81 -8.98
CA PHE A 147 15.12 7.65 -8.64
C PHE A 147 15.41 7.24 -7.19
N VAL A 148 14.40 7.38 -6.34
CA VAL A 148 14.48 7.17 -4.90
C VAL A 148 13.83 5.84 -4.54
N ILE A 149 14.53 5.06 -3.72
CA ILE A 149 13.96 3.91 -3.02
C ILE A 149 13.94 4.25 -1.53
N TYR A 150 12.77 4.10 -0.93
CA TYR A 150 12.58 4.31 0.51
C TYR A 150 12.03 3.04 1.15
N PHE A 151 12.73 2.49 2.13
CA PHE A 151 12.29 1.29 2.83
C PHE A 151 11.32 1.67 3.97
N THR A 152 10.15 1.04 3.99
CA THR A 152 9.13 1.23 5.02
C THR A 152 8.96 -0.04 5.86
N TYR A 153 8.54 0.12 7.11
CA TYR A 153 8.19 -0.97 8.04
C TYR A 153 7.39 -0.36 9.21
N PRO A 154 6.79 -1.15 10.11
CA PRO A 154 6.06 -0.60 11.26
C PRO A 154 6.91 0.40 12.05
N GLY A 155 6.45 1.65 12.16
CA GLY A 155 7.18 2.75 12.80
C GLY A 155 8.04 3.62 11.86
N ARG A 156 8.17 3.26 10.58
CA ARG A 156 8.86 4.06 9.55
C ARG A 156 7.98 4.17 8.30
N SER A 157 7.21 5.25 8.23
CA SER A 157 6.42 5.61 7.05
C SER A 157 7.23 6.48 6.07
N VAL A 158 6.70 6.66 4.86
CA VAL A 158 7.26 7.55 3.85
C VAL A 158 7.15 9.01 4.32
N PRO A 159 8.25 9.79 4.33
CA PRO A 159 8.22 11.21 4.64
C PRO A 159 7.31 11.99 3.67
N GLU A 160 6.59 12.99 4.19
CA GLU A 160 5.64 13.79 3.39
C GLU A 160 6.33 14.47 2.20
N ALA A 161 7.56 14.93 2.38
CA ALA A 161 8.34 15.62 1.35
C ALA A 161 8.65 14.75 0.11
N LEU A 162 8.53 13.41 0.22
CA LEU A 162 8.76 12.49 -0.89
C LEU A 162 7.50 12.25 -1.74
N LYS A 163 6.30 12.63 -1.29
CA LYS A 163 5.03 12.42 -2.01
C LYS A 163 4.85 13.37 -3.20
N ALA A 164 5.38 14.58 -3.07
CA ALA A 164 5.35 15.61 -4.10
C ALA A 164 6.70 16.35 -4.14
N PRO A 165 7.78 15.69 -4.60
CA PRO A 165 9.08 16.31 -4.66
C PRO A 165 9.08 17.48 -5.65
N ALA A 166 9.87 18.52 -5.36
CA ALA A 166 9.99 19.70 -6.23
C ALA A 166 10.58 19.39 -7.61
N THR A 167 11.28 18.25 -7.74
CA THR A 167 11.85 17.75 -9.00
C THR A 167 10.81 16.91 -9.74
N PRO A 168 10.12 17.42 -10.78
CA PRO A 168 8.94 16.76 -11.36
C PRO A 168 9.27 15.47 -12.12
N CYS A 169 10.52 15.30 -12.56
CA CYS A 169 10.97 14.10 -13.24
C CYS A 169 11.43 12.99 -12.27
N ALA A 170 11.36 13.20 -10.95
CA ALA A 170 11.80 12.20 -9.99
C ALA A 170 10.83 11.00 -9.92
N GLY A 171 11.38 9.79 -9.78
CA GLY A 171 10.63 8.60 -9.38
C GLY A 171 10.88 8.32 -7.90
N VAL A 172 9.82 8.02 -7.14
CA VAL A 172 9.93 7.62 -5.73
C VAL A 172 9.14 6.33 -5.53
N VAL A 173 9.84 5.27 -5.12
CA VAL A 173 9.27 3.97 -4.81
C VAL A 173 9.47 3.67 -3.31
N ALA A 174 8.38 3.32 -2.64
CA ALA A 174 8.45 2.75 -1.30
C ALA A 174 8.47 1.21 -1.39
N ILE A 175 9.35 0.57 -0.63
CA ILE A 175 9.41 -0.89 -0.51
C ILE A 175 9.15 -1.28 0.94
N SER A 176 8.05 -1.99 1.17
CA SER A 176 7.62 -2.46 2.49
C SER A 176 8.41 -3.69 2.92
N LEU A 177 9.25 -3.53 3.94
CA LEU A 177 10.03 -4.59 4.57
C LEU A 177 9.22 -5.20 5.71
N GLY A 178 8.33 -6.15 5.37
CA GLY A 178 7.59 -6.97 6.33
C GLY A 178 8.23 -8.35 6.53
N GLN A 179 7.74 -9.14 7.48
CA GLN A 179 8.28 -10.49 7.78
C GLN A 179 8.36 -11.41 6.53
N HIS A 180 7.51 -11.17 5.53
CA HIS A 180 7.55 -11.84 4.22
C HIS A 180 8.86 -11.61 3.43
N ALA A 181 9.65 -10.57 3.75
CA ALA A 181 10.92 -10.30 3.08
C ALA A 181 11.92 -11.46 3.21
N LEU A 182 11.76 -12.29 4.24
CA LEU A 182 12.57 -13.48 4.48
C LEU A 182 11.71 -14.77 4.55
N SER A 183 10.45 -14.76 4.07
CA SER A 183 9.60 -15.96 4.15
C SER A 183 10.11 -17.09 3.24
N GLN A 184 9.75 -18.33 3.60
CA GLN A 184 10.22 -19.54 2.94
C GLN A 184 9.35 -20.00 1.76
N ASP A 185 8.66 -19.09 1.09
CA ASP A 185 7.82 -19.47 -0.04
C ASP A 185 8.68 -19.76 -1.28
N GLY A 186 9.02 -21.04 -1.51
CA GLY A 186 9.44 -21.53 -2.83
C GLY A 186 10.88 -22.04 -3.02
N ALA A 187 11.77 -21.92 -2.03
CA ALA A 187 13.11 -22.54 -2.13
C ALA A 187 13.67 -22.88 -0.74
N ALA A 188 13.84 -24.18 -0.47
CA ALA A 188 14.34 -24.68 0.81
C ALA A 188 15.83 -24.34 1.07
N ASP A 189 16.60 -23.97 0.04
CA ASP A 189 18.06 -23.83 0.10
C ASP A 189 18.59 -22.39 0.09
N LEU A 190 17.74 -21.36 0.00
CA LEU A 190 18.24 -19.98 -0.02
C LEU A 190 18.57 -19.47 1.39
N ASP A 191 19.73 -18.84 1.52
CA ASP A 191 20.11 -18.06 2.70
C ASP A 191 19.29 -16.75 2.79
N ASP A 192 19.27 -16.12 3.96
CA ASP A 192 18.48 -14.88 4.19
C ASP A 192 18.88 -13.74 3.24
N ARG A 193 20.15 -13.65 2.85
CA ARG A 193 20.65 -12.60 1.95
C ARG A 193 20.12 -12.83 0.53
N GLN A 194 20.11 -14.08 0.06
CA GLN A 194 19.54 -14.48 -1.22
C GLN A 194 18.02 -14.26 -1.25
N ARG A 195 17.32 -14.59 -0.15
CA ARG A 195 15.87 -14.33 -0.01
C ARG A 195 15.57 -12.85 -0.12
N LEU A 196 16.29 -12.02 0.65
CA LEU A 196 16.10 -10.57 0.60
C LEU A 196 16.44 -10.00 -0.78
N THR A 197 17.48 -10.53 -1.44
CA THR A 197 17.83 -10.14 -2.81
C THR A 197 16.67 -10.44 -3.76
N ALA A 198 16.15 -11.66 -3.78
CA ALA A 198 15.01 -12.03 -4.63
C ALA A 198 13.75 -11.20 -4.32
N PHE A 199 13.46 -11.00 -3.03
CA PHE A 199 12.35 -10.15 -2.58
C PHE A 199 12.46 -8.71 -3.13
N LEU A 200 13.63 -8.09 -2.98
CA LEU A 200 13.87 -6.74 -3.48
C LEU A 200 13.70 -6.68 -5.00
N ARG A 201 14.23 -7.66 -5.74
CA ARG A 201 14.13 -7.71 -7.21
C ARG A 201 12.69 -7.86 -7.69
N GLU A 202 11.97 -8.86 -7.21
CA GLU A 202 10.81 -9.41 -7.94
C GLU A 202 9.48 -9.26 -7.18
N HIS A 203 9.49 -9.08 -5.86
CA HIS A 203 8.25 -9.07 -5.09
C HIS A 203 7.46 -7.76 -5.31
N LEU A 204 6.53 -7.74 -6.28
CA LEU A 204 5.80 -6.53 -6.69
C LEU A 204 4.84 -6.01 -5.60
N ALA A 205 4.21 -6.90 -4.83
CA ALA A 205 3.22 -6.51 -3.82
C ALA A 205 3.80 -5.72 -2.64
N SER A 206 5.12 -5.73 -2.45
CA SER A 206 5.79 -4.91 -1.43
C SER A 206 6.20 -3.52 -1.95
N LYS A 207 6.09 -3.27 -3.26
CA LYS A 207 6.54 -2.04 -3.91
C LYS A 207 5.35 -1.16 -4.24
N VAL A 208 5.45 0.11 -3.89
CA VAL A 208 4.42 1.11 -4.21
C VAL A 208 5.08 2.36 -4.76
N TRP A 209 4.55 2.88 -5.85
CA TRP A 209 4.92 4.21 -6.34
C TRP A 209 4.37 5.27 -5.41
N VAL A 210 5.27 5.99 -4.74
CA VAL A 210 4.95 7.18 -3.93
C VAL A 210 4.76 8.38 -4.85
N HIS A 211 5.63 8.49 -5.84
CA HIS A 211 5.58 9.53 -6.86
C HIS A 211 6.15 8.98 -8.17
N HIS A 212 5.47 9.23 -9.29
CA HIS A 212 5.96 8.85 -10.61
C HIS A 212 5.91 10.09 -11.54
N PRO A 213 6.93 10.31 -12.40
CA PRO A 213 7.02 11.50 -13.26
C PRO A 213 5.82 11.70 -14.20
N GLY A 214 5.17 10.60 -14.58
CA GLY A 214 3.98 10.61 -15.43
C GLY A 214 2.66 10.90 -14.68
N MET A 215 2.65 10.99 -13.34
CA MET A 215 1.43 11.30 -12.57
C MET A 215 1.03 12.78 -12.71
N PRO A 216 1.93 13.77 -12.51
CA PRO A 216 1.60 15.17 -12.76
C PRO A 216 1.17 15.38 -14.23
N GLY A 217 0.17 16.23 -14.45
CA GLY A 217 -0.33 16.55 -15.80
C GLY A 217 -1.38 15.57 -16.34
N ARG A 218 -1.18 14.24 -16.24
CA ARG A 218 -2.18 13.25 -16.68
C ARG A 218 -3.48 13.37 -15.89
N ARG A 219 -3.39 13.57 -14.58
CA ARG A 219 -4.55 13.71 -13.69
C ARG A 219 -5.53 14.81 -14.12
N LEU A 220 -5.01 15.96 -14.56
CA LEU A 220 -5.84 17.08 -15.03
C LEU A 220 -6.56 16.73 -16.33
N VAL A 221 -5.84 16.10 -17.28
CA VAL A 221 -6.40 15.67 -18.56
C VAL A 221 -7.48 14.62 -18.35
N GLU A 222 -7.23 13.61 -17.52
CA GLU A 222 -8.16 12.52 -17.23
C GLU A 222 -9.41 13.01 -16.48
N LEU A 223 -9.24 13.95 -15.55
CA LEU A 223 -10.37 14.59 -14.86
C LEU A 223 -11.26 15.36 -15.85
N GLU A 224 -10.65 16.12 -16.77
CA GLU A 224 -11.40 16.86 -17.77
C GLU A 224 -12.13 15.92 -18.74
N GLN A 225 -11.46 14.87 -19.21
CA GLN A 225 -12.09 13.84 -20.05
C GLN A 225 -13.21 13.11 -19.32
N LEU A 226 -13.07 12.83 -18.02
CA LEU A 226 -14.14 12.26 -17.20
C LEU A 226 -15.34 13.21 -17.13
N LYS A 227 -15.11 14.49 -16.80
CA LYS A 227 -16.17 15.50 -16.75
C LYS A 227 -16.89 15.65 -18.09
N VAL A 228 -16.16 15.71 -19.21
CA VAL A 228 -16.75 15.76 -20.55
C VAL A 228 -17.62 14.53 -20.81
N ARG A 229 -17.12 13.31 -20.54
CA ARG A 229 -17.89 12.07 -20.68
C ARG A 229 -19.17 12.06 -19.83
N LEU A 230 -19.09 12.47 -18.57
CA LEU A 230 -20.24 12.52 -17.66
C LEU A 230 -21.24 13.60 -18.08
N SER A 231 -20.77 14.76 -18.54
CA SER A 231 -21.65 15.83 -19.02
C SER A 231 -22.41 15.45 -20.30
N ALA A 232 -21.80 14.65 -21.18
CA ALA A 232 -22.45 14.14 -22.39
C ALA A 232 -23.61 13.17 -22.10
N GLN A 233 -23.60 12.50 -20.93
CA GLN A 233 -24.72 11.65 -20.50
C GLN A 233 -26.01 12.45 -20.25
N ARG A 234 -25.89 13.75 -19.95
CA ARG A 234 -27.02 14.69 -19.84
C ARG A 234 -27.74 14.88 -21.19
N SER A 235 -27.03 14.70 -22.31
CA SER A 235 -27.52 14.87 -23.68
C SER A 235 -28.10 13.59 -24.30
N MET A 236 -27.89 12.43 -23.68
CA MET A 236 -28.46 11.13 -24.09
C MET A 236 -29.75 10.75 -23.34
N ALA A 237 -30.35 11.70 -22.60
CA ALA A 237 -31.76 11.55 -22.23
C ALA A 237 -32.58 11.39 -23.53
N PRO A 238 -33.48 10.40 -23.63
CA PRO A 238 -34.22 10.14 -24.87
C PRO A 238 -34.93 11.41 -25.34
N PRO A 239 -35.06 11.65 -26.66
CA PRO A 239 -35.67 12.86 -27.18
C PRO A 239 -37.06 13.00 -26.59
N ARG A 240 -37.34 14.15 -25.95
CA ARG A 240 -38.70 14.51 -25.58
C ARG A 240 -39.50 14.60 -26.88
N ASN A 241 -40.41 13.66 -27.06
CA ASN A 241 -41.36 13.64 -28.17
C ASN A 241 -42.01 15.02 -28.31
N THR A 242 -41.74 15.71 -29.41
CA THR A 242 -42.39 16.96 -29.77
C THR A 242 -43.66 16.61 -30.55
N SER A 243 -44.72 16.22 -29.83
CA SER A 243 -46.07 16.26 -30.38
C SER A 243 -46.78 17.49 -29.83
N SER A 244 -47.06 18.41 -30.75
CA SER A 244 -47.94 19.57 -30.63
C SER A 244 -49.19 19.34 -29.78
N ARG A 245 -49.44 20.29 -28.86
CA ARG A 245 -50.72 20.66 -28.24
C ARG A 245 -51.85 19.62 -28.35
N GLY A 246 -51.88 18.72 -27.39
CA GLY A 246 -53.09 18.06 -26.88
C GLY A 246 -53.06 18.20 -25.35
N GLU A 247 -54.23 18.32 -24.74
CA GLU A 247 -54.50 18.54 -23.30
C GLU A 247 -53.59 17.76 -22.33
N PRO A 248 -53.41 18.24 -21.07
CA PRO A 248 -52.54 17.57 -20.10
C PRO A 248 -53.05 16.15 -19.79
N ALA A 249 -52.39 15.14 -20.37
CA ALA A 249 -52.59 13.75 -19.99
C ALA A 249 -51.86 13.48 -18.67
N VAL A 250 -52.65 13.07 -17.68
CA VAL A 250 -52.24 12.61 -16.35
C VAL A 250 -51.20 11.48 -16.48
N ILE A 251 -50.01 11.65 -15.91
CA ILE A 251 -48.97 10.60 -15.86
C ILE A 251 -49.39 9.57 -14.80
N ALA A 252 -49.64 8.33 -15.21
CA ALA A 252 -49.96 7.23 -14.32
C ALA A 252 -48.73 6.78 -13.51
N PRO A 253 -48.88 6.45 -12.21
CA PRO A 253 -47.78 6.00 -11.36
C PRO A 253 -47.25 4.62 -11.78
N ARG A 254 -45.94 4.40 -11.59
CA ARG A 254 -45.29 3.10 -11.80
C ARG A 254 -45.89 2.05 -10.86
N THR A 255 -46.64 1.11 -11.41
CA THR A 255 -47.22 -0.03 -10.70
C THR A 255 -46.15 -1.09 -10.44
N TYR A 256 -45.51 -1.03 -9.28
CA TYR A 256 -45.01 -2.26 -8.63
C TYR A 256 -46.24 -3.04 -8.18
N ALA A 257 -46.31 -4.35 -8.41
CA ALA A 257 -47.40 -5.16 -7.86
C ALA A 257 -47.41 -4.96 -6.32
N PRO A 258 -48.53 -4.51 -5.72
CA PRO A 258 -48.54 -4.17 -4.30
C PRO A 258 -48.39 -5.42 -3.47
N ILE A 259 -47.29 -5.52 -2.73
CA ILE A 259 -47.15 -6.49 -1.65
C ILE A 259 -48.08 -6.02 -0.54
N GLN A 260 -48.92 -6.92 -0.03
CA GLN A 260 -49.78 -6.61 1.11
C GLN A 260 -48.98 -6.70 2.39
N ALA A 261 -49.10 -5.69 3.24
CA ALA A 261 -48.52 -5.75 4.58
C ALA A 261 -49.17 -6.89 5.37
N THR A 262 -48.40 -7.51 6.26
CA THR A 262 -48.85 -8.62 7.11
C THR A 262 -50.07 -8.18 7.93
N PRO A 263 -51.24 -8.85 7.79
CA PRO A 263 -52.46 -8.44 8.47
C PRO A 263 -52.29 -8.42 10.00
N GLY A 264 -52.62 -7.30 10.64
CA GLY A 264 -52.56 -7.14 12.10
C GLY A 264 -51.20 -6.69 12.66
N GLU A 265 -50.17 -6.53 11.82
CA GLU A 265 -48.87 -6.03 12.26
C GLU A 265 -48.80 -4.49 12.23
N THR A 266 -48.31 -3.87 13.31
CA THR A 266 -48.12 -2.42 13.38
C THR A 266 -46.89 -2.02 12.55
N PRO A 267 -47.03 -1.15 11.53
CA PRO A 267 -45.89 -0.76 10.70
C PRO A 267 -44.91 0.12 11.48
N ARG A 268 -43.62 -0.23 11.42
CA ARG A 268 -42.51 0.50 12.09
C ARG A 268 -41.62 1.24 11.11
N TYR A 269 -41.70 0.91 9.82
CA TYR A 269 -40.85 1.48 8.78
C TYR A 269 -41.71 2.06 7.65
N VAL A 270 -41.24 3.16 7.05
CA VAL A 270 -41.78 3.70 5.80
C VAL A 270 -40.66 3.92 4.79
N CYS A 271 -40.91 3.57 3.53
CA CYS A 271 -39.99 3.86 2.45
C CYS A 271 -40.21 5.29 1.97
N VAL A 272 -39.16 6.11 1.97
CA VAL A 272 -39.24 7.49 1.45
C VAL A 272 -39.38 7.50 -0.08
N ASN A 273 -38.98 6.43 -0.76
CA ASN A 273 -39.04 6.32 -2.21
C ASN A 273 -40.41 5.89 -2.77
N CYS A 274 -41.12 4.98 -2.11
CA CYS A 274 -42.42 4.47 -2.58
C CYS A 274 -43.55 4.54 -1.55
N GLU A 275 -43.31 5.15 -0.39
CA GLU A 275 -44.25 5.34 0.72
C GLU A 275 -44.82 4.06 1.35
N PHE A 276 -44.37 2.88 0.91
CA PHE A 276 -44.77 1.61 1.50
C PHE A 276 -44.39 1.53 2.98
N ARG A 277 -45.30 0.99 3.80
CA ARG A 277 -45.13 0.86 5.25
C ARG A 277 -45.13 -0.61 5.65
N TRP A 278 -44.16 -1.03 6.47
CA TRP A 278 -44.04 -2.42 6.91
C TRP A 278 -43.52 -2.55 8.35
N GLY A 279 -43.70 -3.72 8.95
CA GLY A 279 -43.22 -4.09 10.28
C GLY A 279 -41.96 -4.96 10.25
N ASP A 280 -41.53 -5.42 11.42
CA ASP A 280 -40.28 -6.18 11.59
C ASP A 280 -40.32 -7.55 10.87
N SER A 281 -41.50 -8.13 10.66
CA SER A 281 -41.65 -9.45 10.02
C SER A 281 -41.23 -9.46 8.53
N MET A 282 -41.17 -8.30 7.88
CA MET A 282 -40.82 -8.15 6.46
C MET A 282 -39.35 -7.76 6.24
N GLY A 283 -38.43 -8.23 7.09
CA GLY A 283 -36.99 -8.10 6.88
C GLY A 283 -36.35 -6.87 7.52
N GLY A 284 -37.02 -6.23 8.48
CA GLY A 284 -36.47 -5.11 9.25
C GLY A 284 -36.31 -3.82 8.44
N ARG A 285 -35.33 -2.97 8.82
CA ARG A 285 -35.21 -1.60 8.31
C ARG A 285 -34.87 -1.51 6.81
N SER A 286 -34.11 -2.43 6.24
CA SER A 286 -33.64 -2.35 4.86
C SER A 286 -33.29 -3.74 4.32
N PRO A 287 -33.54 -4.05 3.03
CA PRO A 287 -34.14 -3.20 1.98
C PRO A 287 -35.67 -3.03 2.08
N CYS A 288 -36.24 -2.02 1.42
CA CYS A 288 -37.70 -1.87 1.29
C CYS A 288 -38.30 -3.09 0.55
N PRO A 289 -39.29 -3.80 1.12
CA PRO A 289 -39.87 -4.99 0.48
C PRO A 289 -40.53 -4.69 -0.87
N GLN A 290 -41.11 -3.49 -1.02
CA GLN A 290 -41.92 -3.12 -2.19
C GLN A 290 -41.08 -2.65 -3.39
N CYS A 291 -39.99 -1.92 -3.15
CA CYS A 291 -39.19 -1.32 -4.23
C CYS A 291 -37.69 -1.65 -4.19
N GLY A 292 -37.23 -2.40 -3.18
CA GLY A 292 -35.83 -2.83 -3.04
C GLY A 292 -34.85 -1.75 -2.58
N SER A 293 -35.31 -0.55 -2.22
CA SER A 293 -34.42 0.55 -1.82
C SER A 293 -33.65 0.25 -0.53
N LEU A 294 -32.32 0.41 -0.55
CA LEU A 294 -31.40 0.03 0.53
C LEU A 294 -31.16 1.14 1.57
N PHE A 295 -31.37 2.41 1.22
CA PHE A 295 -30.98 3.55 2.06
C PHE A 295 -32.12 4.53 2.37
N MET A 296 -33.30 4.34 1.79
CA MET A 296 -34.44 5.28 1.89
C MET A 296 -35.55 4.75 2.80
N THR A 297 -35.18 4.31 4.01
CA THR A 297 -36.12 3.77 4.99
C THR A 297 -36.00 4.47 6.34
N THR A 298 -37.15 4.93 6.84
CA THR A 298 -37.26 5.74 8.05
C THR A 298 -38.16 5.05 9.06
N PHE A 299 -37.83 5.17 10.35
CA PHE A 299 -38.67 4.70 11.45
C PHE A 299 -39.92 5.56 11.58
N ILE A 300 -41.07 4.92 11.64
CA ILE A 300 -42.32 5.51 12.09
C ILE A 300 -42.27 5.44 13.63
N ARG A 301 -42.29 6.60 14.29
CA ARG A 301 -42.43 6.67 15.76
C ARG A 301 -43.83 6.27 16.19
#